data_AF-A0A8T4E245-F1
#
_entry.id   AF-A0A8T4E245-F1
#
_cell.length_a   1.000
_cell.length_b   1.000
_cell.length_c   1.000
_cell.angle_alpha   90.00
_cell.angle_beta   90.00
_cell.angle_gamma   90.00
#
_symmetry.space_group_name_H-M   'P 1'
#
loop_
_entity.id
_entity.type
_entity.pdbx_description
1 polymer ?
#
loop_
_entity_poly.entity_id
_entity_poly.type
_entity_poly.pdbx_seq_one_letter_code
_entity_poly.pdbx_strand_id
1 'polypeptide(L)'
;MESMIKKLGSWLFLIGLCVALIVGVIFGVGQAMNANLTDFETPLGIIVAVLGFLVGILSFFALGAVTNEKIPTFLIASIILIGLAIAVSQTTWIFGSFRDFAPLFTNITQYLAIFVAPAAIILVIRSLWDAARTEQTT
;
A
#
# COMPACT_ATOMS: atom_id res chain seq x y z
N MET A 1 -22.65 16.38 -2.72
CA MET A 1 -21.75 15.59 -3.59
C MET A 1 -20.36 15.41 -2.98
N GLU A 2 -19.68 16.46 -2.51
CA GLU A 2 -18.34 16.35 -1.88
C GLU A 2 -18.27 15.37 -0.70
N SER A 3 -19.30 15.33 0.16
CA SER A 3 -19.36 14.38 1.28
C SER A 3 -19.46 12.92 0.84
N MET A 4 -20.17 12.65 -0.28
CA MET A 4 -20.31 11.30 -0.82
C MET A 4 -19.01 10.83 -1.47
N ILE A 5 -18.29 11.73 -2.16
CA ILE A 5 -17.01 11.41 -2.81
C ILE A 5 -15.92 11.18 -1.76
N LYS A 6 -15.82 12.03 -0.72
CA LYS A 6 -14.90 11.83 0.41
C LYS A 6 -15.15 10.50 1.13
N LYS A 7 -16.42 10.16 1.35
CA LYS A 7 -16.81 8.88 1.95
C LYS A 7 -16.46 7.70 1.05
N LEU A 8 -16.67 7.84 -0.27
CA LEU A 8 -16.33 6.83 -1.27
C LEU A 8 -14.82 6.59 -1.35
N GLY A 9 -14.00 7.65 -1.37
CA GLY A 9 -12.54 7.52 -1.39
C GLY A 9 -11.98 6.90 -0.11
N SER A 10 -12.57 7.22 1.04
CA SER A 10 -12.25 6.56 2.32
C SER A 10 -12.60 5.07 2.31
N TRP A 11 -13.80 4.73 1.84
CA TRP A 11 -14.23 3.34 1.70
C TRP A 11 -13.39 2.55 0.69
N LEU A 12 -13.01 3.16 -0.44
CA LEU A 12 -12.20 2.51 -1.45
C LEU A 12 -10.79 2.20 -0.93
N PHE A 13 -10.18 3.13 -0.17
CA PHE A 13 -8.90 2.87 0.48
C PHE A 13 -9.00 1.71 1.48
N LEU A 14 -10.03 1.71 2.32
CA LEU A 14 -10.21 0.70 3.35
C LEU A 14 -10.50 -0.68 2.73
N ILE A 15 -11.33 -0.74 1.69
CA ILE A 15 -11.58 -1.98 0.95
C ILE A 15 -10.29 -2.46 0.27
N GLY A 16 -9.56 -1.58 -0.41
CA GLY A 16 -8.30 -1.93 -1.07
C GLY A 16 -7.26 -2.46 -0.09
N LEU A 17 -7.16 -1.85 1.09
CA LEU A 17 -6.30 -2.30 2.18
C LEU A 17 -6.72 -3.69 2.69
N CYS A 18 -8.02 -3.91 2.91
CA CYS A 18 -8.54 -5.22 3.31
C CYS A 18 -8.26 -6.29 2.27
N VAL A 19 -8.44 -5.98 0.98
CA VAL A 19 -8.15 -6.91 -0.12
C VAL A 19 -6.66 -7.24 -0.16
N ALA A 20 -5.78 -6.25 -0.09
CA ALA A 20 -4.34 -6.47 -0.05
C ALA A 20 -3.91 -7.35 1.14
N LEU A 21 -4.52 -7.14 2.32
CA LEU A 21 -4.27 -7.94 3.50
C LEU A 21 -4.73 -9.40 3.31
N ILE A 22 -5.96 -9.61 2.82
CA ILE A 22 -6.50 -10.95 2.57
C ILE A 22 -5.65 -11.69 1.55
N VAL A 23 -5.28 -11.03 0.46
CA VAL A 23 -4.41 -11.60 -0.58
C VAL A 23 -3.06 -12.00 0.01
N GLY A 24 -2.42 -11.11 0.78
CA GLY A 24 -1.16 -11.43 1.46
C GLY A 24 -1.26 -12.59 2.44
N VAL A 25 -2.36 -12.74 3.16
CA VAL A 25 -2.61 -13.90 4.03
C VAL A 25 -2.75 -15.18 3.21
N ILE A 26 -3.56 -15.18 2.15
CA ILE A 26 -3.79 -16.37 1.31
C ILE A 26 -2.48 -16.89 0.72
N PHE A 27 -1.67 -15.99 0.13
CA PHE A 27 -0.36 -16.37 -0.42
C PHE A 27 0.63 -16.76 0.68
N GLY A 28 0.60 -16.09 1.83
CA GLY A 28 1.43 -16.44 2.97
C GLY A 28 1.15 -17.84 3.52
N VAL A 29 -0.13 -18.20 3.71
CA VAL A 29 -0.54 -19.55 4.12
C VAL A 29 -0.23 -20.56 3.02
N GLY A 30 -0.51 -20.22 1.75
CA GLY A 30 -0.24 -21.09 0.62
C GLY A 30 1.24 -21.47 0.53
N GLN A 31 2.14 -20.51 0.67
CA GLN A 31 3.58 -20.77 0.73
C GLN A 31 3.97 -21.61 1.96
N ALA A 32 3.43 -21.32 3.14
CA ALA A 32 3.69 -22.10 4.35
C ALA A 32 3.23 -23.57 4.22
N MET A 33 2.17 -23.83 3.46
CA MET A 33 1.62 -25.17 3.22
C MET A 33 2.15 -25.84 1.94
N ASN A 34 3.13 -25.25 1.24
CA ASN A 34 3.61 -25.71 -0.07
C ASN A 34 2.50 -25.88 -1.13
N ALA A 35 1.44 -25.06 -1.06
CA ALA A 35 0.41 -25.01 -2.08
C ALA A 35 0.92 -24.22 -3.29
N ASN A 36 0.79 -24.79 -4.50
CA ASN A 36 1.20 -24.11 -5.72
C ASN A 36 0.17 -23.05 -6.13
N LEU A 37 0.42 -21.79 -5.78
CA LEU A 37 -0.44 -20.64 -6.08
C LEU A 37 0.24 -19.63 -7.04
N THR A 38 1.41 -19.96 -7.59
CA THR A 38 2.25 -19.06 -8.40
C THR A 38 1.52 -18.47 -9.61
N ASP A 39 0.61 -19.24 -10.22
CA ASP A 39 -0.20 -18.80 -11.37
C ASP A 39 -1.11 -17.61 -11.03
N PHE A 40 -1.50 -17.45 -9.76
CA PHE A 40 -2.39 -16.37 -9.30
C PHE A 40 -1.63 -15.18 -8.71
N GLU A 41 -0.35 -15.32 -8.38
CA GLU A 41 0.45 -14.30 -7.70
C GLU A 41 0.57 -13.02 -8.53
N THR A 42 0.98 -13.16 -9.80
CA THR A 42 1.19 -12.01 -10.69
C THR A 42 -0.13 -11.32 -11.05
N PRO A 43 -1.20 -12.02 -11.48
CA PRO A 43 -2.48 -11.39 -11.78
C PRO A 43 -3.10 -10.66 -10.57
N LEU A 44 -3.05 -11.26 -9.38
CA LEU A 44 -3.60 -10.64 -8.17
C LEU A 44 -2.76 -9.45 -7.70
N GLY A 45 -1.42 -9.52 -7.81
CA GLY A 45 -0.54 -8.39 -7.56
C GLY A 45 -0.85 -7.19 -8.44
N ILE A 46 -1.11 -7.40 -9.73
CA ILE A 46 -1.50 -6.33 -10.66
C ILE A 46 -2.83 -5.70 -10.24
N ILE A 47 -3.83 -6.50 -9.87
CA ILE A 47 -5.14 -5.98 -9.42
C ILE A 47 -4.96 -5.12 -8.17
N VAL A 48 -4.18 -5.57 -7.19
CA VAL A 48 -3.91 -4.83 -5.96
C VAL A 48 -3.15 -3.51 -6.26
N ALA A 49 -2.19 -3.54 -7.18
CA ALA A 49 -1.48 -2.35 -7.62
C ALA A 49 -2.40 -1.33 -8.32
N VAL A 50 -3.31 -1.80 -9.17
CA VAL A 50 -4.30 -0.95 -9.86
C VAL A 50 -5.25 -0.32 -8.85
N LEU A 51 -5.72 -1.08 -7.85
CA LEU A 51 -6.53 -0.54 -6.77
C LEU A 51 -5.76 0.54 -5.99
N GLY A 52 -4.49 0.28 -5.69
CA GLY A 52 -3.58 1.26 -5.07
C GLY A 52 -3.44 2.55 -5.88
N PHE A 53 -3.28 2.41 -7.19
CA PHE A 53 -3.18 3.53 -8.12
C PHE A 53 -4.47 4.36 -8.16
N LEU A 54 -5.64 3.72 -8.26
CA LEU A 54 -6.94 4.41 -8.23
C LEU A 54 -7.13 5.19 -6.93
N VAL A 55 -6.76 4.60 -5.78
CA VAL A 55 -6.80 5.29 -4.49
C VAL A 55 -5.82 6.46 -4.44
N GLY A 56 -4.64 6.32 -5.04
CA GLY A 56 -3.67 7.38 -5.23
C GLY A 56 -4.24 8.58 -5.99
N ILE A 57 -4.89 8.34 -7.13
CA ILE A 57 -5.56 9.38 -7.92
C ILE A 57 -6.65 10.08 -7.10
N LEU A 58 -7.51 9.32 -6.40
CA LEU A 58 -8.57 9.92 -5.57
C LEU A 58 -7.99 10.77 -4.43
N SER A 59 -6.86 10.35 -3.86
CA SER A 59 -6.13 11.09 -2.82
C SER A 59 -5.44 12.34 -3.38
N PHE A 60 -4.96 12.31 -4.64
CA PHE A 60 -4.39 13.46 -5.33
C PHE A 60 -5.39 14.62 -5.45
N PHE A 61 -6.66 14.33 -5.73
CA PHE A 61 -7.70 15.35 -5.81
C PHE A 61 -8.23 15.83 -4.46
N ALA A 62 -7.61 15.44 -3.33
CA ALA A 62 -8.12 15.69 -1.97
C ALA A 62 -9.56 15.15 -1.74
N LEU A 63 -9.96 14.19 -2.56
CA LEU A 63 -11.26 13.52 -2.55
C LEU A 63 -11.17 12.13 -1.88
N GLY A 64 -9.98 11.74 -1.41
CA GLY A 64 -9.69 10.44 -0.81
C GLY A 64 -9.68 10.44 0.73
N ALA A 65 -9.33 9.27 1.28
CA ALA A 65 -9.14 9.06 2.73
C ALA A 65 -8.00 9.93 3.31
N VAL A 66 -7.00 10.22 2.49
CA VAL A 66 -5.82 11.02 2.84
C VAL A 66 -6.17 12.49 2.63
N THR A 67 -6.62 13.14 3.69
CA THR A 67 -6.85 14.59 3.71
C THR A 67 -5.51 15.34 3.57
N ASN A 68 -5.53 16.58 3.07
CA ASN A 68 -4.31 17.37 2.83
C ASN A 68 -3.37 17.43 4.05
N GLU A 69 -3.94 17.56 5.25
CA GLU A 69 -3.20 17.59 6.52
C GLU A 69 -2.52 16.26 6.87
N LYS A 70 -3.01 15.15 6.34
CA LYS A 70 -2.52 13.79 6.63
C LYS A 70 -1.59 13.24 5.54
N ILE A 71 -1.34 13.99 4.47
CA ILE A 71 -0.41 13.60 3.41
C ILE A 71 0.98 13.27 3.99
N PRO A 72 1.61 14.13 4.82
CA PRO A 72 2.93 13.82 5.38
C PRO A 72 2.93 12.53 6.22
N THR A 73 1.91 12.35 7.08
CA THR A 73 1.78 11.15 7.91
C THR A 73 1.60 9.89 7.06
N PHE A 74 0.78 9.96 6.00
CA PHE A 74 0.58 8.86 5.07
C PHE A 74 1.87 8.51 4.33
N LEU A 75 2.63 9.49 3.86
CA LEU A 75 3.91 9.27 3.17
C LEU A 75 4.94 8.62 4.09
N ILE A 76 5.05 9.07 5.35
CA ILE A 76 5.93 8.44 6.35
C ILE A 76 5.53 6.97 6.58
N ALA A 77 4.24 6.71 6.82
CA ALA A 77 3.74 5.36 7.02
C ALA A 77 3.98 4.47 5.79
N SER A 78 3.81 5.03 4.58
CA SER A 78 4.05 4.34 3.31
C SER A 78 5.51 3.95 3.14
N ILE A 79 6.44 4.87 3.41
CA ILE A 79 7.88 4.61 3.34
C ILE A 79 8.29 3.53 4.34
N ILE A 80 7.79 3.61 5.59
CA ILE A 80 8.06 2.59 6.61
C ILE A 80 7.54 1.23 6.15
N LEU A 81 6.32 1.16 5.64
CA LEU A 81 5.71 -0.08 5.17
C LEU A 81 6.48 -0.69 3.99
N ILE A 82 6.85 0.12 3.00
CA ILE A 82 7.64 -0.33 1.84
C ILE A 82 9.03 -0.80 2.28
N GLY A 83 9.67 -0.04 3.18
CA GLY A 83 10.96 -0.42 3.76
C GLY A 83 10.88 -1.73 4.53
N LEU A 84 9.80 -1.94 5.29
CA LEU A 84 9.54 -3.19 6.00
C LEU A 84 9.33 -4.36 5.04
N ALA A 85 8.55 -4.17 3.97
CA ALA A 85 8.32 -5.20 2.96
C ALA A 85 9.64 -5.66 2.30
N ILE A 86 10.54 -4.72 2.00
CA ILE A 86 11.86 -5.04 1.46
C ILE A 86 12.70 -5.78 2.52
N ALA A 87 12.80 -5.24 3.74
CA ALA A 87 13.60 -5.83 4.80
C ALA A 87 13.18 -7.27 5.11
N VAL A 88 11.88 -7.50 5.30
CA VAL A 88 11.31 -8.82 5.59
C VAL A 88 11.50 -9.81 4.44
N SER A 89 11.42 -9.34 3.18
CA SER A 89 11.64 -10.21 2.01
C SER A 89 13.09 -10.68 1.85
N GLN A 90 14.06 -9.89 2.32
CA GLN A 90 15.48 -10.24 2.19
C GLN A 90 16.01 -11.06 3.37
N THR A 91 15.25 -11.14 4.46
CA THR A 91 15.84 -11.57 5.72
C THR A 91 14.83 -12.18 6.69
N THR A 92 14.99 -13.47 6.99
CA THR A 92 14.10 -14.21 7.89
C THR A 92 14.60 -14.24 9.34
N TRP A 93 15.80 -13.72 9.64
CA TRP A 93 16.36 -13.72 11.01
C TRP A 93 15.53 -12.89 11.98
N ILE A 94 14.80 -11.88 11.47
CA ILE A 94 13.87 -11.05 12.25
C ILE A 94 12.83 -11.93 12.98
N PHE A 95 12.46 -13.07 12.41
CA PHE A 95 11.46 -13.97 12.99
C PHE A 95 12.02 -14.95 14.00
N GLY A 96 13.34 -15.12 14.10
CA GLY A 96 13.99 -16.01 15.08
C GLY A 96 13.33 -17.40 15.15
N SER A 97 12.72 -17.70 16.30
CA SER A 97 12.01 -18.97 16.58
C SER A 97 10.68 -19.13 15.84
N PHE A 98 10.11 -18.06 15.29
CA PHE A 98 8.84 -18.05 14.55
C PHE A 98 9.04 -18.09 13.03
N ARG A 99 10.13 -18.71 12.56
CA ARG A 99 10.53 -18.71 11.15
C ARG A 99 9.45 -19.28 10.21
N ASP A 100 8.61 -20.18 10.70
CA ASP A 100 7.51 -20.77 9.94
C ASP A 100 6.39 -19.76 9.62
N PHE A 101 6.31 -18.66 10.38
CA PHE A 101 5.41 -17.53 10.09
C PHE A 101 6.05 -16.48 9.18
N ALA A 102 7.36 -16.57 8.89
CA ALA A 102 8.04 -15.59 8.03
C ALA A 102 7.37 -15.44 6.64
N PRO A 103 6.91 -16.51 5.96
CA PRO A 103 6.21 -16.38 4.69
C PRO A 103 4.91 -15.58 4.80
N LEU A 104 4.18 -15.73 5.91
CA LEU A 104 2.95 -14.98 6.18
C LEU A 104 3.22 -13.48 6.27
N PHE A 105 4.14 -13.08 7.14
CA PHE A 105 4.46 -11.67 7.31
C PHE A 105 5.10 -11.06 6.06
N THR A 106 5.91 -11.82 5.34
CA THR A 106 6.52 -11.38 4.07
C THR A 106 5.45 -11.07 3.03
N ASN A 107 4.53 -11.99 2.80
CA ASN A 107 3.47 -11.80 1.80
C ASN A 107 2.51 -10.67 2.22
N ILE A 108 2.10 -10.61 3.50
CA ILE A 108 1.24 -9.51 3.99
C ILE A 108 1.90 -8.15 3.73
N THR A 109 3.16 -7.99 4.15
CA THR A 109 3.87 -6.71 3.97
C THR A 109 4.10 -6.37 2.50
N GLN A 110 4.42 -7.36 1.66
CA GLN A 110 4.56 -7.16 0.22
C GLN A 110 3.27 -6.70 -0.46
N TYR A 111 2.15 -7.39 -0.26
CA TYR A 111 0.88 -7.02 -0.90
C TYR A 111 0.35 -5.67 -0.39
N LEU A 112 0.55 -5.36 0.89
CA LEU A 112 0.26 -4.03 1.43
C LEU A 112 1.16 -2.96 0.79
N ALA A 113 2.45 -3.25 0.61
CA ALA A 113 3.36 -2.32 -0.08
C ALA A 113 3.00 -2.12 -1.55
N ILE A 114 2.60 -3.18 -2.27
CA ILE A 114 2.12 -3.11 -3.66
C ILE A 114 0.87 -2.23 -3.77
N PHE A 115 -0.04 -2.29 -2.79
CA PHE A 115 -1.21 -1.41 -2.73
C PHE A 115 -0.83 0.05 -2.42
N VAL A 116 0.04 0.27 -1.43
CA VAL A 116 0.33 1.62 -0.93
C VAL A 116 1.31 2.38 -1.82
N ALA A 117 2.28 1.70 -2.45
CA ALA A 117 3.35 2.36 -3.19
C ALA A 117 2.87 3.26 -4.36
N PRO A 118 1.93 2.84 -5.23
CA PRO A 118 1.41 3.71 -6.28
C PRO A 118 0.74 4.97 -5.72
N ALA A 119 -0.03 4.84 -4.63
CA ALA A 119 -0.67 5.97 -3.98
C ALA A 119 0.35 6.94 -3.36
N ALA A 120 1.39 6.40 -2.72
CA ALA A 120 2.47 7.20 -2.15
C ALA A 120 3.23 7.99 -3.23
N ILE A 121 3.56 7.37 -4.37
CA ILE A 121 4.26 8.05 -5.48
C ILE A 121 3.45 9.25 -5.99
N ILE A 122 2.15 9.08 -6.21
CA ILE A 122 1.27 10.16 -6.67
C ILE A 122 1.24 11.31 -5.67
N LEU A 123 1.16 11.01 -4.37
CA LEU A 123 1.14 12.01 -3.31
C LEU A 123 2.50 12.72 -3.16
N VAL A 124 3.62 12.02 -3.36
CA VAL A 124 4.95 12.65 -3.40
C VAL A 124 5.01 13.69 -4.52
N ILE A 125 4.59 13.32 -5.74
CA ILE A 125 4.58 14.25 -6.89
C ILE A 125 3.73 15.48 -6.57
N ARG A 126 2.55 15.28 -5.94
CA ARG A 126 1.69 16.37 -5.49
C ARG A 126 2.40 17.30 -4.51
N SER A 127 3.04 16.73 -3.49
CA SER A 127 3.74 17.50 -2.46
C SER A 127 4.91 18.31 -3.02
N LEU A 128 5.64 17.76 -4.00
CA LEU A 128 6.72 18.46 -4.71
C LEU A 128 6.17 19.61 -5.57
N TRP A 129 5.05 19.39 -6.26
CA TRP A 129 4.38 20.43 -7.05
C TRP A 129 3.90 21.60 -6.19
N ASP A 130 3.28 21.28 -5.04
CA ASP A 130 2.79 22.28 -4.10
C ASP A 130 3.96 23.11 -3.52
N ALA A 131 5.07 22.45 -3.15
CA ALA A 131 6.29 23.12 -2.67
C ALA A 131 6.92 24.06 -3.71
N ALA A 132 7.03 23.61 -4.96
CA ALA A 132 7.61 24.40 -6.06
C ALA A 132 6.78 25.66 -6.39
N ARG A 133 5.46 25.60 -6.22
CA ARG A 133 4.57 26.76 -6.45
C ARG A 133 4.66 27.82 -5.35
N THR A 134 4.87 27.41 -4.10
CA THR A 134 5.02 28.35 -2.97
C THR A 134 6.28 29.21 -3.05
N GLU A 135 7.33 28.78 -3.77
CA GLU A 135 8.55 29.59 -3.99
C GLU A 135 8.36 30.72 -5.03
N GLN A 136 7.34 30.67 -5.89
CA GLN A 136 7.15 31.69 -6.94
C GLN A 136 6.48 32.98 -6.45
N THR A 137 6.12 33.05 -5.16
CA THR A 137 5.42 34.20 -4.55
C THR A 137 6.27 34.98 -3.54
N THR A 138 7.58 34.72 -3.47
CA THR A 138 8.55 35.47 -2.66
C THR A 138 9.62 36.08 -3.55
#